data_AF-A0A0Q3TB88-F1
#
_entry.id   AF-A0A0Q3TB88-F1
#
_cell.length_a   1.000
_cell.length_b   1.000
_cell.length_c   1.000
_cell.angle_alpha   90.00
_cell.angle_beta   90.00
_cell.angle_gamma   90.00
#
_symmetry.space_group_name_H-M   'P 1'
#
loop_
_entity.id
_entity.type
_entity.pdbx_description
1 polymer ?
#
loop_
_entity_poly.entity_id
_entity_poly.type
_entity_poly.pdbx_seq_one_letter_code
_entity_poly.pdbx_strand_id
1 'polypeptide(L)' 'MENSNNDGFTVAGTNIDEVKRKNAQSGMSYNEVKEWLARTTGGRGTAIYSDTDVEEVKRTINNMRND' A
#
# COMPACT_ATOMS: atom_id res chain seq x y z
N MET A 1 12.73 -13.60 -35.13
CA MET A 1 13.31 -14.66 -34.28
C MET A 1 13.01 -14.27 -32.85
N GLU A 2 12.26 -15.13 -32.17
CA GLU A 2 11.77 -14.97 -30.79
C GLU A 2 12.96 -14.97 -29.83
N ASN A 3 13.09 -13.92 -29.01
CA ASN A 3 14.25 -13.74 -28.13
C ASN A 3 13.98 -14.48 -26.80
N SER A 4 14.10 -15.81 -26.83
CA SER A 4 13.95 -16.70 -25.68
C SER A 4 15.20 -16.64 -24.79
N ASN A 5 15.44 -15.51 -24.12
CA ASN A 5 16.39 -15.45 -23.02
C ASN A 5 15.71 -15.94 -21.74
N ASN A 6 15.66 -17.27 -21.60
CA ASN A 6 15.82 -17.93 -20.30
C ASN A 6 17.08 -17.31 -19.68
N ASP A 7 17.07 -16.79 -18.47
CA ASP A 7 16.94 -17.61 -17.29
C ASP A 7 16.01 -16.92 -16.30
N GLY A 8 14.99 -17.62 -15.80
CA GLY A 8 14.04 -17.10 -14.81
C GLY A 8 14.65 -16.75 -13.45
N PHE A 9 15.92 -16.33 -13.39
CA PHE A 9 16.68 -15.95 -12.21
C PHE A 9 17.23 -14.52 -12.35
N THR A 10 17.23 -13.76 -11.25
CA THR A 10 17.91 -12.45 -11.21
C THR A 10 19.43 -12.62 -11.13
N VAL A 11 20.20 -11.54 -11.29
CA VAL A 11 21.67 -11.53 -11.09
C VAL A 11 22.07 -12.00 -9.69
N ALA A 12 21.20 -11.82 -8.70
CA ALA A 12 21.37 -12.33 -7.34
C ALA A 12 20.94 -13.80 -7.17
N GLY A 13 20.57 -14.50 -8.25
CA GLY A 13 20.11 -15.89 -8.22
C GLY A 13 18.67 -16.10 -7.75
N THR A 14 17.82 -15.07 -7.80
CA THR A 14 16.42 -15.18 -7.34
C THR A 14 15.52 -15.76 -8.43
N ASN A 15 14.85 -16.89 -8.17
CA ASN A 15 13.87 -17.48 -9.10
C ASN A 15 12.61 -16.60 -9.22
N ILE A 16 12.40 -16.01 -10.39
CA ILE A 16 11.30 -15.10 -10.73
C ILE A 16 9.95 -15.81 -10.69
N ASP A 17 9.86 -17.04 -11.18
CA ASP A 17 8.59 -17.78 -11.24
C ASP A 17 8.15 -18.25 -9.86
N GLU A 18 9.09 -18.62 -8.99
CA GLU A 18 8.80 -18.91 -7.59
C GLU A 18 8.31 -17.66 -6.85
N VAL A 19 8.93 -16.50 -7.10
CA VAL A 19 8.50 -15.22 -6.50
C VAL A 19 7.09 -14.84 -6.97
N LYS A 20 6.78 -14.96 -8.27
CA LYS A 20 5.42 -14.72 -8.78
C LYS A 20 4.39 -15.62 -8.11
N ARG A 21 4.71 -16.92 -7.99
CA ARG A 21 3.84 -17.89 -7.33
C ARG A 21 3.61 -17.54 -5.86
N LYS A 22 4.66 -17.15 -5.13
CA LYS A 22 4.55 -16.73 -3.72
C LYS A 22 3.74 -15.43 -3.61
N ASN A 23 3.98 -14.44 -4.46
CA ASN A 23 3.23 -13.18 -4.46
C ASN A 23 1.73 -13.41 -4.71
N ALA A 24 1.38 -14.28 -5.66
CA ALA A 24 -0.01 -14.66 -5.91
C ALA A 24 -0.67 -15.37 -4.70
N GLN A 25 0.12 -15.97 -3.81
CA GLN A 25 -0.34 -16.63 -2.58
C GLN A 25 -0.21 -15.74 -1.32
N SER A 26 0.33 -14.52 -1.44
CA SER A 26 0.66 -13.67 -0.29
C SER A 26 -0.52 -12.89 0.29
N GLY A 27 -1.69 -12.97 -0.34
CA GLY A 27 -2.88 -12.19 0.05
C GLY A 27 -2.86 -10.77 -0.54
N MET A 28 -3.68 -9.89 0.04
CA MET A 28 -3.79 -8.50 -0.39
C MET A 28 -2.49 -7.73 -0.13
N SER A 29 -2.08 -6.89 -1.07
CA SER A 29 -1.02 -5.92 -0.85
C SER A 29 -1.42 -4.91 0.24
N TYR A 30 -0.43 -4.23 0.80
CA TYR A 30 -0.67 -3.20 1.81
C TYR A 30 -1.69 -2.12 1.35
N ASN A 31 -1.63 -1.69 0.09
CA ASN A 31 -2.56 -0.71 -0.45
C ASN A 31 -3.97 -1.27 -0.59
N GLU A 32 -4.10 -2.52 -1.03
CA GLU A 32 -5.38 -3.22 -1.11
C GLU A 32 -5.98 -3.48 0.27
N VAL A 33 -5.16 -3.85 1.26
CA VAL A 33 -5.59 -3.98 2.66
C VAL A 33 -6.07 -2.62 3.18
N LYS A 34 -5.32 -1.54 2.93
CA LYS A 34 -5.71 -0.19 3.36
C LYS A 34 -7.05 0.23 2.77
N GLU A 35 -7.25 0.00 1.48
CA GLU A 35 -8.50 0.30 0.79
C GLU A 35 -9.64 -0.60 1.29
N TRP A 36 -9.40 -1.90 1.43
CA TRP A 36 -10.38 -2.84 1.96
C TRP A 36 -10.80 -2.48 3.38
N LEU A 37 -9.86 -2.13 4.25
CA LEU A 37 -10.14 -1.65 5.60
C LEU A 37 -10.95 -0.37 5.57
N ALA A 38 -10.57 0.62 4.74
CA ALA A 38 -11.32 1.86 4.59
C ALA A 38 -12.76 1.63 4.11
N ARG A 39 -12.99 0.65 3.21
CA ARG A 39 -14.31 0.30 2.67
C ARG A 39 -15.17 -0.52 3.62
N THR A 40 -14.58 -1.45 4.37
CA THR A 40 -15.32 -2.45 5.17
C THR A 40 -15.41 -2.13 6.65
N THR A 41 -14.39 -1.46 7.19
CA THR A 41 -14.25 -1.13 8.62
C THR A 41 -14.15 0.37 8.89
N GLY A 42 -13.58 1.14 7.97
CA GLY A 42 -13.53 2.60 8.03
C GLY A 42 -14.92 3.19 7.83
N GLY A 43 -15.35 4.06 8.72
CA GLY A 43 -16.56 4.87 8.53
C GLY A 43 -17.89 4.25 8.98
N ARG A 44 -17.97 2.97 9.39
CA ARG A 44 -19.18 2.46 10.08
C ARG A 44 -19.19 2.97 11.52
N GLY A 45 -19.81 4.13 11.73
CA GLY A 45 -19.98 4.74 13.06
C GLY A 45 -18.82 5.62 13.53
N THR A 46 -17.78 5.82 12.72
CA THR A 46 -16.71 6.80 13.02
C THR A 46 -16.90 8.15 12.37
N ALA A 47 -18.01 8.37 11.64
CA ALA A 47 -18.36 9.70 11.13
C ALA A 47 -18.41 10.75 12.26
N ILE A 48 -18.87 10.36 13.45
CA ILE A 48 -18.86 11.19 14.67
C ILE A 48 -17.46 11.52 15.23
N TYR A 49 -16.43 10.79 14.79
CA TYR A 49 -15.03 11.01 15.16
C TYR A 49 -14.21 11.57 13.98
N SER A 50 -14.86 11.85 12.84
CA SER A 50 -14.22 12.29 11.60
C SER A 50 -14.42 13.78 11.34
N ASP A 51 -14.65 14.58 12.39
CA ASP A 51 -14.68 16.06 12.33
C ASP A 51 -13.26 16.66 12.22
N THR A 52 -12.28 15.86 11.80
CA THR A 52 -10.94 16.38 11.55
C THR A 52 -10.95 17.16 10.24
N ASP A 53 -11.06 18.48 10.33
CA ASP A 53 -10.81 19.38 9.20
C ASP A 53 -9.32 19.26 8.81
N VAL A 54 -9.09 18.64 7.66
CA VAL A 54 -7.76 18.41 7.12
C VAL A 54 -6.99 19.73 6.92
N GLU A 55 -7.70 20.83 6.64
CA GLU A 55 -7.08 22.15 6.50
C GLU A 55 -6.71 22.76 7.85
N GLU A 56 -7.47 22.49 8.91
CA GLU A 56 -7.11 22.88 10.28
C GLU A 56 -5.85 22.16 10.75
N VAL A 57 -5.77 20.84 10.52
CA VAL A 57 -4.59 20.04 10.89
C VAL A 57 -3.34 20.52 10.15
N LYS A 58 -3.45 20.83 8.85
CA LYS A 58 -2.34 21.39 8.07
C LYS A 58 -1.85 22.73 8.62
N ARG A 59 -2.77 23.63 8.99
CA ARG A 59 -2.42 24.92 9.61
C ARG A 59 -1.67 24.72 10.93
N THR A 60 -2.17 23.86 11.80
CA THR A 60 -1.54 23.56 13.10
C THR A 60 -0.14 22.97 12.96
N ILE A 61 0.06 22.00 12.07
CA ILE A 61 1.38 21.40 11.81
C ILE A 61 2.37 22.42 11.27
N ASN A 62 1.94 23.30 10.36
CA ASN A 62 2.82 24.32 9.80
C ASN A 62 3.20 25.38 10.84
N ASN A 63 2.28 25.77 11.71
CA ASN A 63 2.58 26.72 12.80
C ASN A 63 3.55 26.10 13.82
N MET A 64 3.35 24.84 14.23
CA MET A 64 4.26 24.13 15.14
C MET A 64 5.68 23.92 14.59
N ARG A 65 5.89 24.01 13.27
CA ARG A 65 7.22 23.90 12.64
C ARG A 65 7.98 25.23 12.57
N ASN A 66 7.31 26.35 12.85
CA ASN A 66 7.86 27.70 12.76
C ASN A 66 8.15 28.35 14.12
N ASP A 67 7.92 27.63 15.22
CA ASP A 67 8.35 27.96 16.59
C ASP A 67 9.60 27.14 16.96
#